data_AF-A0A841PSN2-F1
#
_entry.id   AF-A0A841PSN2-F1
#
_cell.length_a   1.000
_cell.length_b   1.000
_cell.length_c   1.000
_cell.angle_alpha   90.00
_cell.angle_beta   90.00
_cell.angle_gamma   90.00
#
_symmetry.space_group_name_H-M   'P 1'
#
loop_
_entity.id
_entity.type
_entity.pdbx_description
1 polymer ?
#
loop_
_entity_poly.entity_id
_entity_poly.type
_entity_poly.pdbx_seq_one_letter_code
_entity_poly.pdbx_strand_id
1 'polypeptide(L)'
;MATFIWPTDTKRITSKFRTKERPDHHGVDIADPGYHPIYAVADGEVSKSYFSTSYGHVIFIVHKIAGQVYESVYAHLKSRAVSVGEKVKQGQVIGVMGNTGRSYGQHLHFEWHEGRWNMGKTNAIDPLKVIGVEDKKEANVLRHGDKGKEVKSLQEKLVALGYKLPKYGTDGHFGDETEAAVKAFQKDQSIKVDGIVGPVTQSKLDNAKKKKTLYLPKTAQTWRVYALNVAPVKGNEKAFLKPAKFGGLQYEVLDIPQKDVVTIQTRDFGKVNIYVAASTGAVIK
;
A
#
# COMPACT_ATOMS: atom_id res chain seq x y z
N MET A 1 -3.67 4.01 -1.40
CA MET A 1 -2.80 4.64 -0.38
C MET A 1 -2.96 6.14 -0.50
N ALA A 2 -3.03 6.88 0.60
CA ALA A 2 -3.04 8.34 0.53
C ALA A 2 -1.67 8.79 0.02
N THR A 3 -1.62 9.39 -1.17
CA THR A 3 -0.39 9.96 -1.73
C THR A 3 -0.26 11.36 -1.16
N PHE A 4 0.73 11.62 -0.32
CA PHE A 4 1.03 12.97 0.18
C PHE A 4 1.74 13.78 -0.90
N ILE A 5 1.51 15.09 -0.92
CA ILE A 5 2.22 16.00 -1.81
C ILE A 5 3.31 16.77 -1.06
N TRP A 6 4.21 17.38 -1.81
CA TRP A 6 5.14 18.35 -1.24
C TRP A 6 4.40 19.57 -0.68
N PRO A 7 4.85 20.14 0.46
CA PRO A 7 4.20 21.27 1.11
C PRO A 7 4.49 22.62 0.43
N THR A 8 5.29 22.64 -0.64
CA THR A 8 5.63 23.83 -1.43
C THR A 8 6.09 23.38 -2.83
N ASP A 9 6.23 24.33 -3.75
CA ASP A 9 6.67 24.14 -5.13
C ASP A 9 8.18 23.87 -5.33
N THR A 10 9.01 24.16 -4.33
CA THR A 10 10.45 23.83 -4.32
C THR A 10 10.75 22.55 -3.53
N LYS A 11 11.82 21.85 -3.92
CA LYS A 11 12.26 20.57 -3.31
C LYS A 11 13.62 20.67 -2.61
N ARG A 12 14.16 21.87 -2.49
CA ARG A 12 15.50 22.11 -1.94
C ARG A 12 15.48 22.02 -0.42
N ILE A 13 15.95 20.89 0.10
CA ILE A 13 16.10 20.64 1.54
C ILE A 13 17.41 21.25 2.02
N THR A 14 17.36 22.11 3.03
CA THR A 14 18.54 22.73 3.65
C THR A 14 18.88 22.17 5.02
N SER A 15 17.92 21.52 5.70
CA SER A 15 18.15 20.84 6.98
C SER A 15 17.22 19.65 7.11
N LYS A 16 17.75 18.46 7.43
CA LYS A 16 16.99 17.21 7.58
C LYS A 16 16.52 16.99 9.03
N PHE A 17 15.55 16.10 9.20
CA PHE A 17 15.05 15.69 10.51
C PHE A 17 16.14 15.03 11.35
N ARG A 18 16.33 15.51 12.59
CA ARG A 18 17.23 14.96 13.63
C ARG A 18 18.59 14.47 13.09
N THR A 19 19.31 15.37 12.40
CA THR A 19 20.69 15.09 11.97
C THR A 19 21.64 14.97 13.17
N LYS A 20 22.84 14.44 12.95
CA LYS A 20 23.87 14.34 14.00
C LYS A 20 24.22 15.72 14.59
N GLU A 21 24.23 16.75 13.75
CA GLU A 21 24.56 18.13 14.10
C GLU A 21 23.38 18.89 14.71
N ARG A 22 22.14 18.46 14.41
CA ARG A 22 20.89 19.06 14.92
C ARG A 22 19.92 17.96 15.38
N PRO A 23 20.21 17.26 16.48
CA PRO A 23 19.39 16.14 16.97
C PRO A 23 18.01 16.57 17.49
N ASP A 24 17.85 17.87 17.77
CA ASP A 24 16.63 18.54 18.21
C ASP A 24 15.82 19.16 17.05
N HIS A 25 16.19 18.88 15.80
CA HIS A 25 15.43 19.34 14.63
C HIS A 25 14.26 18.39 14.33
N HIS A 26 13.04 18.81 14.71
CA HIS A 26 11.83 17.98 14.66
C HIS A 26 11.06 18.04 13.34
N GLY A 27 11.65 18.63 12.31
CA GLY A 27 11.05 18.77 10.98
C GLY A 27 12.10 18.71 9.89
N VAL A 28 11.72 19.16 8.71
CA VAL A 28 12.62 19.44 7.59
C VAL A 28 12.53 20.91 7.22
N ASP A 29 13.68 21.51 6.91
CA ASP A 29 13.74 22.88 6.40
C ASP A 29 13.85 22.82 4.87
N ILE A 30 12.86 23.40 4.18
CA ILE A 30 12.80 23.51 2.72
C ILE A 30 12.93 24.99 2.35
N ALA A 31 13.95 25.34 1.58
CA ALA A 31 14.31 26.74 1.38
C ALA A 31 14.64 27.05 -0.07
N ASP A 32 14.06 28.14 -0.56
CA ASP A 32 14.41 28.73 -1.85
C ASP A 32 14.04 30.22 -1.87
N PRO A 33 14.77 31.08 -2.60
CA PRO A 33 14.51 32.51 -2.60
C PRO A 33 13.32 32.84 -3.51
N GLY A 34 12.58 33.89 -3.16
CA GLY A 34 11.44 34.37 -3.96
C GLY A 34 10.09 33.97 -3.38
N TYR A 35 9.07 33.95 -4.22
CA TYR A 35 7.71 33.59 -3.80
C TYR A 35 7.51 32.09 -3.88
N HIS A 36 7.12 31.47 -2.77
CA HIS A 36 6.79 30.06 -2.69
C HIS A 36 5.47 29.87 -1.91
N PRO A 37 4.40 29.39 -2.55
CA PRO A 37 3.15 29.07 -1.88
C PRO A 37 3.30 27.80 -1.03
N ILE A 38 2.68 27.80 0.14
CA ILE A 38 2.62 26.62 1.02
C ILE A 38 1.30 25.91 0.81
N TYR A 39 1.36 24.59 0.59
CA TYR A 39 0.22 23.73 0.32
C TYR A 39 -0.08 22.82 1.51
N ALA A 40 -1.37 22.55 1.75
CA ALA A 40 -1.76 21.45 2.62
C ALA A 40 -1.33 20.11 2.00
N VAL A 41 -0.51 19.33 2.70
CA VAL A 41 0.04 18.07 2.15
C VAL A 41 -1.00 16.96 2.00
N ALA A 42 -2.14 17.09 2.67
CA ALA A 42 -3.29 16.19 2.63
C ALA A 42 -4.57 16.94 3.06
N ASP A 43 -5.73 16.35 2.77
CA ASP A 43 -7.01 16.78 3.34
C ASP A 43 -6.95 16.82 4.88
N GLY A 44 -7.57 17.82 5.49
CA GLY A 44 -7.54 17.96 6.93
C GLY A 44 -8.36 19.13 7.47
N GLU A 45 -8.23 19.36 8.77
CA GLU A 45 -8.85 20.48 9.48
C GLU A 45 -7.78 21.27 10.24
N VAL A 46 -7.77 22.58 10.08
CA VAL A 46 -6.79 23.47 10.71
C VAL A 46 -7.05 23.51 12.21
N SER A 47 -6.11 22.98 12.99
CA SER A 47 -6.23 22.94 14.45
C SER A 47 -5.65 24.16 15.14
N LYS A 48 -4.64 24.80 14.54
CA LYS A 48 -4.03 26.05 15.03
C LYS A 48 -3.59 26.90 13.84
N SER A 49 -3.75 28.22 13.94
CA SER A 49 -3.25 29.20 12.97
C SER A 49 -2.98 30.51 13.71
N TYR A 50 -1.73 30.78 14.06
CA TYR A 50 -1.37 31.90 14.94
C TYR A 50 0.10 32.32 14.77
N PHE A 51 0.48 33.44 15.39
CA PHE A 51 1.88 33.88 15.46
C PHE A 51 2.54 33.35 16.73
N SER A 52 3.62 32.60 16.59
CA SER A 52 4.47 32.09 17.66
C SER A 52 5.80 32.82 17.67
N THR A 53 6.34 33.13 18.84
CA THR A 53 7.68 33.73 18.96
C THR A 53 8.79 32.79 18.48
N SER A 54 8.57 31.47 18.55
CA SER A 54 9.50 30.47 18.03
C SER A 54 9.23 30.11 16.57
N TYR A 55 8.04 29.58 16.26
CA TYR A 55 7.68 29.13 14.92
C TYR A 55 7.33 30.26 13.95
N GLY A 56 7.21 31.51 14.40
CA GLY A 56 6.73 32.60 13.56
C GLY A 56 5.25 32.44 13.21
N HIS A 57 4.85 32.85 12.00
CA HIS A 57 3.54 32.51 11.50
C HIS A 57 3.48 30.99 11.27
N VAL A 58 2.58 30.31 11.98
CA VAL A 58 2.49 28.86 11.96
C VAL A 58 1.06 28.36 11.78
N ILE A 59 0.93 27.24 11.07
CA ILE A 59 -0.34 26.54 10.83
C ILE A 59 -0.16 25.08 11.25
N PHE A 60 -1.17 24.51 11.89
CA PHE A 60 -1.26 23.10 12.25
C PHE A 60 -2.51 22.51 11.62
N ILE A 61 -2.39 21.32 11.03
CA ILE A 61 -3.51 20.68 10.32
C ILE A 61 -3.63 19.24 10.79
N VAL A 62 -4.80 18.87 11.28
CA VAL A 62 -5.14 17.50 11.67
C VAL A 62 -5.65 16.72 10.47
N HIS A 63 -5.12 15.52 10.29
CA HIS A 63 -5.50 14.60 9.23
C HIS A 63 -6.08 13.32 9.83
N LYS A 64 -7.16 12.81 9.24
CA LYS A 64 -7.73 11.49 9.56
C LYS A 64 -7.54 10.59 8.34
N ILE A 65 -6.59 9.66 8.41
CA ILE A 65 -6.14 8.84 7.28
C ILE A 65 -6.21 7.38 7.69
N ALA A 66 -7.00 6.57 6.97
CA ALA A 66 -7.18 5.14 7.26
C ALA A 66 -7.51 4.84 8.74
N GLY A 67 -8.30 5.71 9.38
CA GLY A 67 -8.68 5.58 10.79
C GLY A 67 -7.63 6.06 11.79
N GLN A 68 -6.43 6.46 11.34
CA GLN A 68 -5.38 7.04 12.18
C GLN A 68 -5.39 8.57 12.11
N VAL A 69 -4.92 9.21 13.19
CA VAL A 69 -4.81 10.67 13.31
C VAL A 69 -3.36 11.07 13.11
N TYR A 70 -3.14 12.12 12.33
CA TYR A 70 -1.85 12.78 12.18
C TYR A 70 -2.02 14.29 12.32
N GLU A 71 -0.93 15.00 12.60
CA GLU A 71 -0.92 16.46 12.60
C GLU A 71 0.34 16.97 11.89
N SER A 72 0.16 17.83 10.90
CA SER A 72 1.27 18.50 10.19
C SER A 72 1.44 19.94 10.69
N VAL A 73 2.68 20.43 10.67
CA VAL A 73 3.04 21.79 11.10
C VAL A 73 3.78 22.52 9.99
N TYR A 74 3.37 23.76 9.72
CA TYR A 74 3.95 24.63 8.69
C TYR A 74 4.38 25.94 9.34
N ALA A 75 5.68 26.12 9.54
CA ALA A 75 6.25 27.21 10.32
C ALA A 75 7.16 28.15 9.50
N HIS A 76 7.52 29.25 10.14
CA HIS A 76 8.30 30.37 9.62
C HIS A 76 7.64 31.10 8.45
N LEU A 77 6.32 30.97 8.29
CA LEU A 77 5.59 31.53 7.16
C LEU A 77 5.68 33.06 7.13
N LYS A 78 5.57 33.65 5.95
CA LYS A 78 5.41 35.10 5.78
C LYS A 78 3.96 35.51 6.08
N SER A 79 3.01 34.68 5.67
CA SER A 79 1.58 34.88 5.89
C SER A 79 0.85 33.54 5.96
N ARG A 80 -0.31 33.55 6.62
CA ARG A 80 -1.26 32.42 6.72
C ARG A 80 -2.51 32.79 5.93
N ALA A 81 -3.09 31.83 5.23
CA ALA A 81 -4.30 32.00 4.41
C ALA A 81 -5.53 31.29 4.99
N VAL A 82 -5.37 30.57 6.11
CA VAL A 82 -6.42 29.75 6.72
C VAL A 82 -6.55 30.00 8.22
N SER A 83 -7.74 29.76 8.76
CA SER A 83 -8.09 29.97 10.18
C SER A 83 -8.41 28.68 10.91
N VAL A 84 -8.38 28.70 12.25
CA VAL A 84 -8.71 27.53 13.08
C VAL A 84 -10.13 27.03 12.77
N GLY A 85 -10.30 25.70 12.66
CA GLY A 85 -11.56 25.02 12.32
C GLY A 85 -11.83 24.90 10.82
N GLU A 86 -11.05 25.55 9.97
CA GLU A 86 -11.22 25.48 8.52
C GLU A 86 -10.84 24.10 7.98
N LYS A 87 -11.67 23.54 7.10
CA LYS A 87 -11.35 22.30 6.37
C LYS A 87 -10.55 22.65 5.12
N VAL A 88 -9.43 21.97 4.93
CA VAL A 88 -8.57 22.16 3.76
C VAL A 88 -8.53 20.91 2.89
N LYS A 89 -8.27 21.11 1.60
CA LYS A 89 -7.99 20.04 0.64
C LYS A 89 -6.51 19.91 0.35
N GLN A 90 -6.06 18.70 0.05
CA GLN A 90 -4.71 18.47 -0.44
C GLN A 90 -4.40 19.41 -1.62
N GLY A 91 -3.26 20.10 -1.57
CA GLY A 91 -2.87 21.07 -2.60
C GLY A 91 -3.47 22.47 -2.43
N GLN A 92 -4.39 22.68 -1.49
CA GLN A 92 -4.88 24.01 -1.16
C GLN A 92 -3.74 24.88 -0.63
N VAL A 93 -3.62 26.11 -1.15
CA VAL A 93 -2.69 27.11 -0.63
C VAL A 93 -3.15 27.54 0.76
N ILE A 94 -2.29 27.36 1.75
CA ILE A 94 -2.54 27.68 3.17
C ILE A 94 -1.66 28.82 3.69
N GLY A 95 -0.65 29.24 2.94
CA GLY A 95 0.25 30.32 3.34
C GLY A 95 1.35 30.59 2.32
N VAL A 96 2.32 31.40 2.71
CA VAL A 96 3.48 31.75 1.88
C VAL A 96 4.74 31.54 2.70
N MET A 97 5.78 30.94 2.10
CA MET A 97 7.09 30.74 2.71
C MET A 97 7.65 32.06 3.24
N GLY A 98 8.37 32.03 4.36
CA GLY A 98 8.87 33.26 4.97
C GLY A 98 10.10 33.05 5.84
N ASN A 99 10.33 34.02 6.71
CA ASN A 99 11.46 34.07 7.63
C ASN A 99 11.02 34.72 8.96
N THR A 100 9.96 34.20 9.57
CA THR A 100 9.40 34.76 10.82
C THR A 100 9.68 33.87 12.02
N GLY A 101 9.67 34.44 13.23
CA GLY A 101 10.05 33.72 14.45
C GLY A 101 11.56 33.50 14.55
N ARG A 102 11.98 32.37 15.12
CA ARG A 102 13.38 31.97 15.25
C ARG A 102 13.87 31.31 13.97
N SER A 103 14.27 32.13 13.01
CA SER A 103 14.73 31.72 11.68
C SER A 103 15.84 32.65 11.19
N TYR A 104 16.81 32.10 10.45
CA TYR A 104 17.98 32.84 9.95
C TYR A 104 17.90 33.18 8.45
N GLY A 105 16.89 32.68 7.75
CA GLY A 105 16.69 32.90 6.31
C GLY A 105 15.36 32.35 5.84
N GLN A 106 14.94 32.73 4.63
CA GLN A 106 13.64 32.29 4.11
C GLN A 106 13.60 30.76 3.93
N HIS A 107 12.67 30.11 4.63
CA HIS A 107 12.40 28.69 4.50
C HIS A 107 11.01 28.32 5.04
N LEU A 108 10.56 27.13 4.68
CA LEU A 108 9.49 26.42 5.37
C LEU A 108 10.13 25.44 6.35
N HIS A 109 9.76 25.53 7.61
CA HIS A 109 9.96 24.43 8.55
C HIS A 109 8.70 23.57 8.60
N PHE A 110 8.82 22.32 8.18
CA PHE A 110 7.71 21.38 8.06
C PHE A 110 7.89 20.21 9.02
N GLU A 111 6.90 19.96 9.88
CA GLU A 111 6.87 18.81 10.80
C GLU A 111 5.70 17.85 10.48
N TRP A 112 5.87 16.57 10.82
CA TRP A 112 4.82 15.56 10.74
C TRP A 112 4.77 14.74 12.03
N HIS A 113 3.57 14.55 12.57
CA HIS A 113 3.33 13.88 13.85
C HIS A 113 2.36 12.71 13.71
N GLU A 114 2.68 11.57 14.32
CA GLU A 114 1.75 10.46 14.52
C GLU A 114 0.85 10.75 15.73
N GLY A 115 -0.41 11.08 15.48
CA GLY A 115 -1.32 11.66 16.47
C GLY A 115 -1.22 13.19 16.53
N ARG A 116 -1.74 13.77 17.62
CA ARG A 116 -1.72 15.23 17.83
C ARG A 116 -0.32 15.71 18.20
N TRP A 117 0.10 16.86 17.67
CA TRP A 117 1.31 17.56 18.08
C TRP A 117 1.31 17.77 19.60
N ASN A 118 2.45 17.54 20.24
CA ASN A 118 2.65 17.78 21.66
C ASN A 118 3.94 18.58 21.90
N MET A 119 4.03 19.28 23.03
CA MET A 119 5.16 20.17 23.32
C MET A 119 6.52 19.45 23.37
N GLY A 120 6.53 18.18 23.79
CA GLY A 120 7.74 17.36 23.79
C GLY A 120 8.14 16.84 22.40
N LYS A 121 7.28 17.03 21.39
CA LYS A 121 7.44 16.55 20.01
C LYS A 121 7.85 15.07 19.95
N THR A 122 7.36 14.29 20.92
CA THR A 122 7.75 12.89 21.12
C THR A 122 7.27 11.99 19.99
N ASN A 123 6.21 12.41 19.30
CA ASN A 123 5.60 11.73 18.17
C ASN A 123 5.96 12.35 16.80
N ALA A 124 6.94 13.25 16.76
CA ALA A 124 7.46 13.74 15.50
C ALA A 124 8.21 12.61 14.78
N ILE A 125 7.88 12.40 13.51
CA ILE A 125 8.59 11.48 12.63
C ILE A 125 9.20 12.26 11.46
N ASP A 126 10.18 11.65 10.79
CA ASP A 126 10.84 12.26 9.64
C ASP A 126 9.81 12.58 8.54
N PRO A 127 9.51 13.87 8.26
CA PRO A 127 8.48 14.24 7.31
C PRO A 127 8.81 13.77 5.90
N LEU A 128 10.09 13.62 5.56
CA LEU A 128 10.53 13.17 4.26
C LEU A 128 10.10 11.73 3.95
N LYS A 129 9.94 10.88 4.98
CA LYS A 129 9.33 9.54 4.82
C LYS A 129 7.85 9.59 4.44
N VAL A 130 7.19 10.73 4.70
CA VAL A 130 5.75 10.91 4.50
C VAL A 130 5.47 11.64 3.19
N ILE A 131 6.13 12.79 2.92
CA ILE A 131 5.90 13.61 1.71
C ILE A 131 6.64 13.12 0.47
N GLY A 132 7.13 11.87 0.49
CA GLY A 132 7.72 11.21 -0.68
C GLY A 132 9.14 11.67 -0.99
N VAL A 133 9.96 11.88 0.05
CA VAL A 133 11.42 12.01 -0.04
C VAL A 133 12.08 10.99 0.88
N GLU A 134 11.76 9.72 0.68
CA GLU A 134 12.89 8.80 0.71
C GLU A 134 13.88 9.31 -0.33
N ASP A 135 15.18 9.24 -0.03
CA ASP A 135 16.19 9.28 -1.06
C ASP A 135 15.65 8.51 -2.27
N LYS A 136 15.48 9.18 -3.41
CA LYS A 136 15.21 8.49 -4.68
C LYS A 136 16.47 7.71 -5.07
N LYS A 137 16.81 6.67 -4.32
CA LYS A 137 16.92 5.36 -4.95
C LYS A 137 15.52 4.78 -4.85
N GLU A 138 14.78 4.70 -5.95
CA GLU A 138 14.26 3.40 -6.43
C GLU A 138 13.71 2.39 -5.37
N ALA A 139 13.15 2.83 -4.23
CA ALA A 139 12.94 1.97 -3.06
C ALA A 139 11.64 1.15 -3.12
N ASN A 140 10.80 1.36 -4.14
CA ASN A 140 9.61 0.56 -4.39
C ASN A 140 9.64 -0.07 -5.78
N VAL A 141 10.83 -0.21 -6.37
CA VAL A 141 11.03 -0.81 -7.68
C VAL A 141 12.14 -1.84 -7.57
N LEU A 142 11.76 -3.11 -7.48
CA LEU A 142 12.74 -4.21 -7.61
C LEU A 142 12.78 -4.66 -9.08
N ARG A 143 13.98 -4.85 -9.62
CA ARG A 143 14.22 -5.28 -11.00
C ARG A 143 15.52 -6.06 -11.12
N HIS A 144 15.75 -6.56 -12.34
CA HIS A 144 16.97 -7.29 -12.68
C HIS A 144 18.24 -6.54 -12.25
N GLY A 145 19.12 -7.26 -11.57
CA GLY A 145 20.38 -6.76 -11.02
C GLY A 145 20.31 -6.32 -9.55
N ASP A 146 19.11 -6.06 -9.01
CA ASP A 146 18.96 -5.66 -7.61
C ASP A 146 19.32 -6.80 -6.65
N LYS A 147 19.78 -6.44 -5.45
CA LYS A 147 20.19 -7.39 -4.41
C LYS A 147 19.80 -6.88 -3.04
N GLY A 148 19.47 -7.77 -2.12
CA GLY A 148 19.21 -7.39 -0.73
C GLY A 148 18.09 -8.20 -0.07
N LYS A 149 17.71 -7.76 1.14
CA LYS A 149 16.65 -8.42 1.92
C LYS A 149 15.29 -8.26 1.25
N GLU A 150 15.09 -7.15 0.53
CA GLU A 150 13.87 -6.79 -0.18
C GLU A 150 13.62 -7.74 -1.35
N VAL A 151 14.68 -8.02 -2.14
CA VAL A 151 14.64 -9.03 -3.21
C VAL A 151 14.37 -10.41 -2.63
N LYS A 152 14.99 -10.76 -1.50
CA LYS A 152 14.75 -12.04 -0.83
C LYS A 152 13.29 -12.17 -0.39
N SER A 153 12.72 -11.13 0.22
CA SER A 153 11.30 -11.12 0.62
C SER A 153 10.36 -11.19 -0.58
N LEU A 154 10.69 -10.57 -1.71
CA LEU A 154 9.95 -10.73 -2.96
C LEU A 154 9.97 -12.19 -3.44
N GLN A 155 11.16 -12.80 -3.50
CA GLN A 155 11.32 -14.20 -3.92
C GLN A 155 10.55 -15.15 -3.00
N GLU A 156 10.59 -14.93 -1.68
CA GLU A 156 9.81 -15.71 -0.69
C GLU A 156 8.30 -15.58 -0.93
N LYS A 157 7.80 -14.37 -1.20
CA LYS A 157 6.38 -14.14 -1.55
C LYS A 157 6.00 -14.87 -2.84
N LEU A 158 6.82 -14.76 -3.90
CA LEU A 158 6.58 -15.43 -5.17
C LEU A 158 6.53 -16.96 -5.00
N VAL A 159 7.46 -17.54 -4.26
CA VAL A 159 7.47 -18.98 -3.96
C VAL A 159 6.24 -19.37 -3.15
N ALA A 160 5.84 -18.59 -2.15
CA ALA A 160 4.63 -18.83 -1.36
C ALA A 160 3.35 -18.79 -2.23
N LEU A 161 3.32 -17.96 -3.27
CA LEU A 161 2.23 -17.87 -4.24
C LEU A 161 2.28 -18.98 -5.31
N GLY A 162 3.34 -19.78 -5.34
CA GLY A 162 3.49 -20.94 -6.25
C GLY A 162 4.35 -20.68 -7.49
N TYR A 163 4.98 -19.51 -7.61
CA TYR A 163 5.94 -19.24 -8.69
C TYR A 163 7.26 -19.93 -8.38
N LYS A 164 7.86 -20.56 -9.40
CA LYS A 164 9.03 -21.41 -9.22
C LYS A 164 10.32 -20.60 -9.38
N LEU A 165 11.26 -20.84 -8.47
CA LEU A 165 12.65 -20.38 -8.54
C LEU A 165 13.60 -21.61 -8.39
N PRO A 166 13.61 -22.56 -9.35
CA PRO A 166 14.33 -23.84 -9.24
C PRO A 166 15.86 -23.78 -9.08
N LYS A 167 16.55 -22.75 -9.59
CA LYS A 167 18.02 -22.75 -9.68
C LYS A 167 18.68 -22.15 -8.43
N TYR A 168 18.21 -20.98 -8.00
CA TYR A 168 18.84 -20.24 -6.89
C TYR A 168 17.89 -20.00 -5.70
N GLY A 169 16.59 -20.22 -5.87
CA GLY A 169 15.62 -20.06 -4.79
C GLY A 169 15.51 -18.62 -4.31
N THR A 170 15.53 -18.41 -2.99
CA THR A 170 15.38 -17.09 -2.35
C THR A 170 16.73 -16.52 -1.90
N ASP A 171 17.65 -16.35 -2.86
CA ASP A 171 19.05 -15.96 -2.64
C ASP A 171 19.27 -14.43 -2.45
N GLY A 172 18.20 -13.64 -2.54
CA GLY A 172 18.26 -12.18 -2.45
C GLY A 172 18.90 -11.50 -3.66
N HIS A 173 19.04 -12.19 -4.80
CA HIS A 173 19.55 -11.65 -6.05
C HIS A 173 18.47 -11.66 -7.14
N PHE A 174 18.15 -10.50 -7.70
CA PHE A 174 17.13 -10.38 -8.72
C PHE A 174 17.75 -10.70 -10.08
N GLY A 175 17.94 -11.99 -10.35
CA GLY A 175 18.39 -12.51 -11.64
C GLY A 175 17.24 -12.90 -12.58
N ASP A 176 17.60 -13.55 -13.69
CA ASP A 176 16.66 -13.99 -14.74
C ASP A 176 15.48 -14.81 -14.21
N GLU A 177 15.75 -15.64 -13.21
CA GLU A 177 14.76 -16.50 -12.56
C GLU A 177 13.72 -15.70 -11.77
N THR A 178 14.17 -14.69 -11.02
CA THR A 178 13.26 -13.79 -10.29
C THR A 178 12.45 -12.94 -11.25
N GLU A 179 13.09 -12.42 -12.31
CA GLU A 179 12.40 -11.64 -13.35
C GLU A 179 11.33 -12.47 -14.06
N ALA A 180 11.63 -13.72 -14.41
CA ALA A 180 10.67 -14.63 -15.02
C ALA A 180 9.46 -14.88 -14.11
N ALA A 181 9.70 -15.10 -12.81
CA ALA A 181 8.63 -15.27 -11.83
C ALA A 181 7.78 -14.00 -11.66
N VAL A 182 8.40 -12.81 -11.65
CA VAL A 182 7.68 -11.52 -11.61
C VAL A 182 6.82 -11.34 -12.87
N LYS A 183 7.35 -11.60 -14.06
CA LYS A 183 6.59 -11.51 -15.31
C LYS A 183 5.42 -12.49 -15.35
N ALA A 184 5.61 -13.71 -14.87
CA ALA A 184 4.53 -14.69 -14.73
C ALA A 184 3.44 -14.18 -13.78
N PHE A 185 3.84 -13.65 -12.63
CA PHE A 185 2.90 -13.04 -11.68
C PHE A 185 2.13 -11.87 -12.29
N GLN A 186 2.82 -10.94 -12.96
CA GLN A 186 2.20 -9.80 -13.62
C GLN A 186 1.16 -10.23 -14.65
N LYS A 187 1.49 -11.25 -15.45
CA LYS A 187 0.58 -11.85 -16.44
C LYS A 187 -0.67 -12.43 -15.76
N ASP A 188 -0.50 -13.21 -14.70
CA ASP A 188 -1.61 -13.83 -13.97
C ASP A 188 -2.51 -12.80 -13.27
N GLN A 189 -1.96 -11.65 -12.89
CA GLN A 189 -2.71 -10.54 -12.30
C GLN A 189 -3.31 -9.58 -13.33
N SER A 190 -3.13 -9.84 -14.63
CA SER A 190 -3.58 -8.98 -15.73
C SER A 190 -3.10 -7.53 -15.58
N ILE A 191 -1.83 -7.36 -15.17
CA ILE A 191 -1.15 -6.07 -15.10
C ILE A 191 -0.03 -6.00 -16.14
N LYS A 192 0.58 -4.84 -16.31
CA LYS A 192 1.71 -4.64 -17.23
C LYS A 192 2.82 -5.66 -16.93
N VAL A 193 3.27 -6.37 -17.97
CA VAL A 193 4.30 -7.42 -17.89
C VAL A 193 5.65 -6.85 -18.31
N ASP A 194 6.33 -6.18 -17.38
CA ASP A 194 7.63 -5.56 -17.62
C ASP A 194 8.76 -6.16 -16.78
N GLY A 195 8.48 -7.12 -15.91
CA GLY A 195 9.47 -7.74 -15.02
C GLY A 195 9.90 -6.84 -13.87
N ILE A 196 9.23 -5.70 -13.69
CA ILE A 196 9.56 -4.70 -12.69
C ILE A 196 8.52 -4.75 -11.56
N VAL A 197 9.00 -4.92 -10.33
CA VAL A 197 8.14 -4.86 -9.15
C VAL A 197 7.99 -3.42 -8.69
N GLY A 198 7.21 -2.65 -9.45
CA GLY A 198 6.77 -1.32 -9.06
C GLY A 198 5.53 -1.34 -8.15
N PRO A 199 4.96 -0.16 -7.80
CA PRO A 199 3.85 -0.05 -6.84
C PRO A 199 2.61 -0.88 -7.20
N VAL A 200 2.29 -1.01 -8.49
CA VAL A 200 1.15 -1.83 -8.95
C VAL A 200 1.42 -3.32 -8.71
N THR A 201 2.60 -3.80 -9.11
CA THR A 201 3.03 -5.20 -8.89
C THR A 201 3.09 -5.51 -7.39
N GLN A 202 3.67 -4.61 -6.59
CA GLN A 202 3.78 -4.74 -5.14
C GLN A 202 2.40 -4.84 -4.47
N SER A 203 1.47 -3.94 -4.82
CA SER A 203 0.11 -3.97 -4.30
C SER A 203 -0.63 -5.27 -4.65
N LYS A 204 -0.40 -5.84 -5.84
CA LYS A 204 -0.96 -7.15 -6.19
C LYS A 204 -0.32 -8.27 -5.37
N LEU A 205 1.00 -8.25 -5.16
CA LEU A 205 1.71 -9.26 -4.37
C LEU A 205 1.20 -9.30 -2.94
N ASP A 206 0.99 -8.14 -2.32
CA ASP A 206 0.55 -8.04 -0.92
C ASP A 206 -0.88 -8.55 -0.71
N ASN A 207 -1.71 -8.52 -1.75
CA ASN A 207 -3.10 -9.01 -1.71
C ASN A 207 -3.27 -10.41 -2.30
N ALA A 208 -2.22 -10.96 -2.93
CA ALA A 208 -2.30 -12.25 -3.58
C ALA A 208 -2.34 -13.38 -2.53
N LYS A 209 -3.18 -14.38 -2.81
CA LYS A 209 -3.23 -15.64 -2.05
C LYS A 209 -2.81 -16.76 -2.98
N LYS A 210 -2.18 -17.80 -2.43
CA LYS A 210 -1.86 -19.01 -3.18
C LYS A 210 -3.15 -19.59 -3.76
N LYS A 211 -3.21 -19.69 -5.09
CA LYS A 211 -4.35 -20.31 -5.77
C LYS A 211 -4.39 -21.79 -5.40
N LYS A 212 -5.54 -22.25 -4.92
CA LYS A 212 -5.82 -23.66 -4.70
C LYS A 212 -6.63 -24.18 -5.87
N THR A 213 -6.30 -25.36 -6.37
CA THR A 213 -7.05 -26.02 -7.44
C THR A 213 -7.80 -27.22 -6.88
N LEU A 214 -9.12 -27.20 -7.04
CA LEU A 214 -10.00 -28.32 -6.80
C LEU A 214 -9.95 -29.28 -8.00
N TYR A 215 -9.73 -30.56 -7.72
CA TYR A 215 -9.80 -31.66 -8.68
C TYR A 215 -10.98 -32.56 -8.32
N LEU A 216 -11.91 -32.71 -9.26
CA LEU A 216 -13.00 -33.67 -9.18
C LEU A 216 -12.60 -34.96 -9.93
N PRO A 217 -12.77 -36.15 -9.33
CA PRO A 217 -12.27 -37.40 -9.87
C PRO A 217 -13.03 -37.82 -11.14
N LYS A 218 -12.30 -38.41 -12.09
CA LYS A 218 -12.86 -38.95 -13.35
C LYS A 218 -13.88 -40.09 -13.16
N THR A 219 -13.94 -40.68 -11.97
CA THR A 219 -14.89 -41.74 -11.63
C THR A 219 -16.25 -41.19 -11.19
N ALA A 220 -16.35 -39.89 -10.86
CA ALA A 220 -17.60 -39.28 -10.42
C ALA A 220 -18.52 -38.96 -11.60
N GLN A 221 -19.67 -39.64 -11.67
CA GLN A 221 -20.66 -39.44 -12.72
C GLN A 221 -21.36 -38.08 -12.63
N THR A 222 -21.67 -37.65 -11.41
CA THR A 222 -22.27 -36.35 -11.12
C THR A 222 -21.64 -35.72 -9.90
N TRP A 223 -21.67 -34.39 -9.83
CA TRP A 223 -21.25 -33.63 -8.66
C TRP A 223 -22.22 -32.50 -8.37
N ARG A 224 -22.73 -32.43 -7.14
CA ARG A 224 -23.71 -31.43 -6.73
C ARG A 224 -23.06 -30.06 -6.58
N VAL A 225 -23.68 -29.02 -7.11
CA VAL A 225 -23.32 -27.63 -6.83
C VAL A 225 -24.51 -26.89 -6.21
N TYR A 226 -24.20 -25.92 -5.36
CA TYR A 226 -25.16 -25.21 -4.52
C TYR A 226 -25.04 -23.70 -4.74
N ALA A 227 -26.12 -22.96 -4.50
CA ALA A 227 -26.05 -21.49 -4.45
C ALA A 227 -25.19 -21.02 -3.25
N LEU A 228 -24.62 -19.82 -3.32
CA LEU A 228 -23.64 -19.33 -2.34
C LEU A 228 -24.19 -19.24 -0.90
N ASN A 229 -25.48 -18.94 -0.75
CA ASN A 229 -26.14 -18.71 0.54
C ASN A 229 -27.07 -19.86 0.95
N VAL A 230 -26.87 -21.05 0.38
CA VAL A 230 -27.71 -22.22 0.65
C VAL A 230 -26.86 -23.35 1.22
N ALA A 231 -27.38 -24.03 2.25
CA ALA A 231 -26.70 -25.15 2.88
C ALA A 231 -26.44 -26.28 1.85
N PRO A 232 -25.20 -26.80 1.75
CA PRO A 232 -24.82 -27.78 0.74
C PRO A 232 -25.21 -29.22 1.13
N VAL A 233 -26.52 -29.41 1.34
CA VAL A 233 -27.13 -30.69 1.71
C VAL A 233 -27.95 -31.25 0.56
N LYS A 234 -28.18 -32.57 0.56
CA LYS A 234 -29.01 -33.24 -0.44
C LYS A 234 -30.43 -32.63 -0.43
N GLY A 235 -30.96 -32.29 -1.61
CA GLY A 235 -32.23 -31.60 -1.79
C GLY A 235 -32.10 -30.10 -2.12
N ASN A 236 -30.93 -29.49 -1.84
CA ASN A 236 -30.67 -28.08 -2.11
C ASN A 236 -29.82 -27.84 -3.38
N GLU A 237 -29.64 -28.85 -4.22
CA GLU A 237 -28.78 -28.77 -5.39
C GLU A 237 -29.28 -27.72 -6.38
N LYS A 238 -28.40 -26.79 -6.76
CA LYS A 238 -28.65 -25.84 -7.86
C LYS A 238 -28.52 -26.53 -9.22
N ALA A 239 -27.50 -27.38 -9.37
CA ALA A 239 -27.19 -28.11 -10.60
C ALA A 239 -26.22 -29.26 -10.33
N PHE A 240 -25.85 -29.97 -11.42
CA PHE A 240 -24.89 -31.08 -11.39
C PHE A 240 -23.78 -30.88 -12.42
N LEU A 241 -22.54 -30.96 -11.97
CA LEU A 241 -21.38 -31.14 -12.85
C LEU A 241 -21.23 -32.62 -13.23
N LYS A 242 -20.53 -32.91 -14.33
CA LYS A 242 -20.31 -34.29 -14.81
C LYS A 242 -18.81 -34.60 -14.99
N PRO A 243 -18.03 -34.79 -13.89
CA PRO A 243 -16.59 -35.02 -13.98
C PRO A 243 -16.19 -36.16 -14.93
N ALA A 244 -16.86 -37.31 -14.84
CA ALA A 244 -16.52 -38.48 -15.65
C ALA A 244 -16.59 -38.24 -17.16
N LYS A 245 -17.52 -37.39 -17.62
CA LYS A 245 -17.67 -37.03 -19.04
C LYS A 245 -16.42 -36.36 -19.62
N PHE A 246 -15.63 -35.70 -18.77
CA PHE A 246 -14.47 -34.91 -19.16
C PHE A 246 -13.14 -35.48 -18.64
N GLY A 247 -13.14 -36.72 -18.15
CA GLY A 247 -11.95 -37.33 -17.55
C GLY A 247 -11.54 -36.69 -16.21
N GLY A 248 -12.51 -36.10 -15.51
CA GLY A 248 -12.32 -35.28 -14.31
C GLY A 248 -12.67 -33.82 -14.59
N LEU A 249 -12.73 -33.00 -13.54
CA LEU A 249 -12.89 -31.56 -13.68
C LEU A 249 -11.92 -30.84 -12.73
N GLN A 250 -11.51 -29.65 -13.10
CA GLN A 250 -10.59 -28.83 -12.31
C GLN A 250 -11.13 -27.41 -12.20
N TYR A 251 -11.05 -26.83 -11.00
CA TYR A 251 -11.53 -25.48 -10.73
C TYR A 251 -10.58 -24.75 -9.78
N GLU A 252 -10.40 -23.44 -9.99
CA GLU A 252 -9.79 -22.58 -8.97
C GLU A 252 -10.74 -22.46 -7.77
N VAL A 253 -10.23 -22.70 -6.56
CA VAL A 253 -10.94 -22.45 -5.30
C VAL A 253 -10.88 -20.96 -5.01
N LEU A 254 -12.04 -20.32 -5.09
CA LEU A 254 -12.19 -18.89 -4.88
C LEU A 254 -12.37 -18.54 -3.40
N ASP A 255 -13.02 -19.41 -2.64
CA ASP A 255 -13.27 -19.23 -1.22
C ASP A 255 -13.53 -20.58 -0.52
N ILE A 256 -13.44 -20.60 0.81
CA ILE A 256 -13.75 -21.74 1.67
C ILE A 256 -14.75 -21.28 2.73
N PRO A 257 -16.05 -21.12 2.38
CA PRO A 257 -17.05 -20.54 3.28
C PRO A 257 -17.31 -21.38 4.54
N GLN A 258 -17.05 -22.68 4.49
CA GLN A 258 -17.12 -23.59 5.63
C GLN A 258 -16.27 -24.83 5.39
N LYS A 259 -16.09 -25.66 6.43
CA LYS A 259 -15.37 -26.92 6.32
C LYS A 259 -15.93 -27.78 5.18
N ASP A 260 -15.04 -28.34 4.37
CA ASP A 260 -15.35 -29.23 3.24
C ASP A 260 -16.27 -28.62 2.16
N VAL A 261 -16.40 -27.29 2.12
CA VAL A 261 -17.17 -26.58 1.09
C VAL A 261 -16.30 -25.50 0.51
N VAL A 262 -16.21 -25.46 -0.81
CA VAL A 262 -15.46 -24.43 -1.53
C VAL A 262 -16.34 -23.71 -2.52
N THR A 263 -15.99 -22.47 -2.82
CA THR A 263 -16.62 -21.68 -3.87
C THR A 263 -15.79 -21.76 -5.14
N ILE A 264 -16.45 -22.04 -6.27
CA ILE A 264 -15.82 -22.11 -7.59
C ILE A 264 -16.60 -21.25 -8.60
N GLN A 265 -15.93 -20.78 -9.64
CA GLN A 265 -16.57 -20.20 -10.82
C GLN A 265 -16.77 -21.29 -11.87
N THR A 266 -18.02 -21.52 -12.26
CA THR A 266 -18.34 -22.37 -13.42
C THR A 266 -18.74 -21.52 -14.61
N ARG A 267 -18.59 -22.07 -15.82
CA ARG A 267 -19.05 -21.42 -17.05
C ARG A 267 -20.58 -21.32 -17.10
N ASP A 268 -21.26 -22.43 -16.77
CA ASP A 268 -22.69 -22.57 -17.05
C ASP A 268 -23.58 -22.14 -15.86
N PHE A 269 -23.06 -22.16 -14.61
CA PHE A 269 -23.86 -21.89 -13.40
C PHE A 269 -23.37 -20.69 -12.57
N GLY A 270 -22.36 -19.98 -13.06
CA GLY A 270 -21.75 -18.86 -12.33
C GLY A 270 -20.94 -19.32 -11.11
N LYS A 271 -20.82 -18.45 -10.10
CA LYS A 271 -20.26 -18.80 -8.79
C LYS A 271 -21.21 -19.74 -8.04
N VAL A 272 -20.66 -20.85 -7.57
CA VAL A 272 -21.39 -21.88 -6.83
C VAL A 272 -20.54 -22.45 -5.71
N ASN A 273 -21.20 -22.97 -4.68
CA ASN A 273 -20.57 -23.75 -3.64
C ASN A 273 -20.57 -25.24 -4.03
N ILE A 274 -19.53 -25.95 -3.62
CA ILE A 274 -19.37 -27.37 -3.90
C ILE A 274 -18.83 -28.07 -2.66
N TYR A 275 -19.46 -29.19 -2.28
CA TYR A 275 -19.00 -30.01 -1.17
C TYR A 275 -17.90 -30.95 -1.63
N VAL A 276 -16.79 -31.00 -0.89
CA VAL A 276 -15.50 -31.57 -1.31
C VAL A 276 -14.78 -32.32 -0.18
N ALA A 277 -15.53 -32.89 0.77
CA ALA A 277 -14.94 -33.72 1.83
C ALA A 277 -14.08 -34.85 1.24
N ALA A 278 -13.02 -35.25 1.92
CA ALA A 278 -12.07 -36.25 1.42
C ALA A 278 -12.74 -37.58 0.99
N SER A 279 -13.83 -37.98 1.64
CA SER A 279 -14.63 -39.17 1.30
C SER A 279 -15.29 -39.12 -0.09
N THR A 280 -15.39 -37.93 -0.69
CA THR A 280 -15.97 -37.73 -2.03
C THR A 280 -14.95 -38.00 -3.15
N GLY A 281 -13.67 -38.18 -2.81
CA GLY A 281 -12.58 -38.31 -3.78
C GLY A 281 -12.15 -36.98 -4.43
N ALA A 282 -12.70 -35.85 -4.01
CA ALA A 282 -12.18 -34.54 -4.37
C ALA A 282 -10.80 -34.30 -3.74
N VAL A 283 -9.93 -33.60 -4.46
CA VAL A 283 -8.60 -33.22 -3.97
C VAL A 283 -8.40 -31.73 -4.19
N ILE A 284 -7.91 -31.02 -3.17
CA ILE A 284 -7.51 -29.61 -3.30
C ILE A 284 -5.98 -29.56 -3.21
N LYS A 285 -5.32 -28.97 -4.21
CA LYS A 285 -3.86 -28.78 -4.24
C LYS A 285 -3.49 -27.30 -4.33
#